data_AF-A0A561D5U7-F1
#
_entry.id   AF-A0A561D5U7-F1
#
_cell.length_a   1.000
_cell.length_b   1.000
_cell.length_c   1.000
_cell.angle_alpha   90.00
_cell.angle_beta   90.00
_cell.angle_gamma   90.00
#
_symmetry.space_group_name_H-M   'P 1'
#
loop_
_entity.id
_entity.type
_entity.pdbx_description
1 polymer ?
#
loop_
_entity_poly.entity_id
_entity_poly.type
_entity_poly.pdbx_seq_one_letter_code
_entity_poly.pdbx_strand_id
1 'polypeptide(L)' 'MTIRFFGKDKGEVKEMAAAKIGDIITFKRDGESHEGTVSGVRENSVIVQYGYSKEKDEPLTTIVNHKNYKVKKS' A
#
# COMPACT_ATOMS: atom_id res chain seq x y z
N MET A 1 41.67 12.11 22.12
CA MET A 1 40.27 11.74 22.41
C MET A 1 39.36 12.64 21.59
N THR A 2 38.92 12.22 20.41
CA THR A 2 37.74 12.82 19.77
C THR A 2 37.06 11.74 18.94
N ILE A 3 36.00 11.20 19.50
CA ILE A 3 35.06 10.31 18.83
C ILE A 3 34.28 11.20 17.87
N ARG A 4 34.46 11.02 16.56
CA ARG A 4 33.58 11.63 15.57
C ARG A 4 32.33 10.76 15.46
N PHE A 5 31.20 11.39 15.72
CA PHE A 5 29.85 10.84 15.68
C PHE A 5 29.59 10.17 14.32
N PHE A 6 29.48 8.83 14.35
CA PHE A 6 28.71 8.07 13.38
C PHE A 6 27.23 8.30 13.66
N GLY A 7 26.43 8.44 12.60
CA GLY A 7 24.99 8.26 12.68
C GLY A 7 24.19 9.47 12.26
N LYS A 8 23.94 9.56 10.95
CA LYS A 8 22.56 9.61 10.47
C LYS A 8 22.52 9.19 9.01
N ASP A 9 22.39 7.88 8.76
CA ASP A 9 21.80 7.38 7.54
C ASP A 9 20.39 7.98 7.44
N LYS A 10 20.31 9.14 6.78
CA LYS A 10 19.05 9.73 6.36
C LYS A 10 18.62 8.90 5.16
N GLY A 11 18.06 7.73 5.46
CA GLY A 11 17.47 6.83 4.50
C GLY A 11 16.59 7.65 3.58
N GLU A 12 16.93 7.60 2.30
CA GLU A 12 16.15 8.15 1.22
C GLU A 12 14.72 7.64 1.37
N VAL A 13 13.84 8.50 1.89
CA VAL A 13 12.40 8.31 1.73
C VAL A 13 12.15 8.52 0.25
N LYS A 14 12.31 7.45 -0.53
CA LYS A 14 11.61 7.36 -1.81
C LYS A 14 10.19 7.76 -1.46
N GLU A 15 9.73 8.89 -2.00
CA GLU A 15 8.32 9.24 -2.02
C GLU A 15 7.61 8.11 -2.75
N MET A 16 7.33 7.04 -2.00
CA MET A 16 6.60 5.90 -2.46
C MET A 16 5.19 6.45 -2.51
N ALA A 17 4.83 7.02 -3.67
CA ALA A 17 3.59 7.75 -3.88
C ALA A 17 2.46 7.00 -3.18
N ALA A 18 2.05 7.53 -2.02
CA ALA A 18 1.01 6.91 -1.23
C ALA A 18 -0.23 6.92 -2.12
N ALA A 19 -0.82 5.75 -2.32
CA ALA A 19 -2.05 5.66 -3.09
C ALA A 19 -3.11 6.48 -2.35
N LYS A 20 -3.89 7.24 -3.10
CA LYS A 20 -4.97 8.06 -2.55
C LYS A 20 -6.27 7.27 -2.56
N ILE A 21 -7.24 7.70 -1.77
CA ILE A 21 -8.59 7.16 -1.83
C ILE A 21 -9.12 7.37 -3.26
N GLY A 22 -9.59 6.29 -3.89
CA GLY A 22 -10.03 6.26 -5.29
C GLY A 22 -8.97 5.80 -6.29
N ASP A 23 -7.70 5.69 -5.91
CA ASP A 23 -6.67 5.14 -6.80
C ASP A 23 -6.85 3.62 -6.98
N ILE A 24 -6.52 3.14 -8.17
CA ILE A 24 -6.43 1.70 -8.45
C ILE A 24 -5.00 1.23 -8.20
N ILE A 25 -4.86 0.25 -7.33
CA ILE A 25 -3.57 -0.38 -7.05
C ILE A 25 -3.61 -1.86 -7.40
N THR A 26 -2.48 -2.38 -7.85
CA THR A 26 -2.27 -3.81 -8.07
C THR A 26 -1.42 -4.36 -6.93
N PHE A 27 -1.91 -5.40 -6.24
CA PHE A 27 -1.20 -6.07 -5.15
C PHE A 27 -1.18 -7.58 -5.40
N LYS A 28 -0.18 -8.26 -4.84
CA LYS A 28 -0.12 -9.73 -4.90
C LYS A 28 -0.74 -10.33 -3.65
N ARG A 29 -1.65 -11.29 -3.84
CA ARG A 29 -2.27 -12.07 -2.78
C ARG A 29 -2.35 -13.51 -3.23
N ASP A 30 -1.94 -14.45 -2.38
CA ASP A 30 -1.98 -15.90 -2.68
C ASP A 30 -1.26 -16.29 -3.99
N GLY A 31 -0.23 -15.54 -4.39
CA GLY A 31 0.53 -15.75 -5.64
C GLY A 31 -0.09 -15.09 -6.87
N GLU A 32 -1.33 -14.63 -6.79
CA GLU A 32 -2.06 -13.95 -7.86
C GLU A 32 -1.98 -12.43 -7.71
N SER A 33 -2.00 -11.70 -8.84
CA SER A 33 -2.05 -10.24 -8.82
C SER A 33 -3.50 -9.80 -8.89
N HIS A 34 -3.96 -9.11 -7.86
CA HIS A 34 -5.30 -8.54 -7.79
C HIS A 34 -5.23 -7.03 -7.98
N GLU A 35 -6.20 -6.49 -8.70
CA GLU A 35 -6.45 -5.07 -8.80
C GLU A 35 -7.58 -4.70 -7.84
N GLY A 36 -7.46 -3.56 -7.19
CA GLY A 36 -8.52 -3.04 -6.35
C GLY A 36 -8.41 -1.55 -6.13
N THR A 37 -9.52 -0.98 -5.70
CA THR A 37 -9.67 0.46 -5.48
C THR A 37 -9.39 0.79 -4.03
N VAL A 38 -8.55 1.80 -3.79
CA VAL A 38 -8.23 2.24 -2.45
C VAL A 38 -9.44 2.91 -1.83
N SER A 39 -10.00 2.30 -0.80
CA SER A 39 -11.12 2.84 -0.03
C SER A 39 -10.65 3.65 1.19
N GLY A 40 -9.42 3.43 1.65
CA GLY A 40 -8.85 4.16 2.78
C GLY A 40 -7.33 4.13 2.79
N VAL A 41 -6.71 5.14 3.39
CA VAL A 41 -5.25 5.28 3.48
C VAL A 41 -4.87 5.45 4.94
N ARG A 42 -3.83 4.74 5.37
CA ARG A 42 -3.21 4.80 6.71
C ARG A 42 -1.74 5.21 6.54
N GLU A 43 -1.06 5.45 7.65
CA GLU A 43 0.35 5.86 7.65
C GLU A 43 1.30 4.80 7.05
N ASN A 44 0.98 3.51 7.22
CA ASN A 44 1.84 2.39 6.78
C ASN A 44 1.15 1.42 5.81
N SER A 45 -0.15 1.62 5.53
CA SER A 45 -0.94 0.71 4.72
C SER A 45 -2.13 1.40 4.07
N VAL A 46 -2.71 0.74 3.07
CA VAL A 46 -3.93 1.16 2.39
C VAL A 46 -4.97 0.06 2.46
N ILE A 47 -6.23 0.47 2.54
CA ILE A 47 -7.40 -0.39 2.49
C ILE A 47 -7.88 -0.41 1.05
N VAL A 48 -7.97 -1.60 0.48
CA VAL A 48 -8.28 -1.82 -0.94
C VAL A 48 -9.50 -2.71 -1.05
N GLN A 49 -10.48 -2.27 -1.81
CA GLN A 49 -11.63 -3.08 -2.19
C GLN A 49 -11.35 -3.72 -3.55
N TYR A 50 -11.31 -5.06 -3.59
CA TYR A 50 -10.93 -5.83 -4.78
C TYR A 50 -12.07 -6.72 -5.30
N GLY A 51 -13.20 -6.75 -4.61
CA GLY A 51 -14.35 -7.53 -5.03
C GLY A 51 -15.55 -7.32 -4.12
N TYR A 52 -16.59 -8.11 -4.36
CA TYR A 52 -17.82 -8.11 -3.59
C TYR A 52 -18.30 -9.54 -3.42
N SER A 53 -18.56 -9.96 -2.18
CA SER A 53 -19.10 -11.29 -1.91
C SER A 53 -20.62 -11.25 -2.00
N LYS A 54 -21.19 -11.87 -3.03
CA LYS A 54 -22.66 -11.99 -3.20
C LYS A 54 -23.31 -12.82 -2.11
N GLU A 55 -22.55 -13.71 -1.46
CA GLU A 55 -23.07 -14.59 -0.41
C GLU A 55 -23.27 -13.87 0.92
N LYS A 56 -22.42 -12.87 1.20
CA LYS A 56 -22.46 -12.09 2.44
C LYS A 56 -23.04 -10.69 2.25
N ASP A 57 -23.27 -10.29 0.99
CA ASP A 57 -23.63 -8.92 0.61
C ASP A 57 -22.62 -7.88 1.16
N GLU A 58 -21.35 -8.27 1.25
CA GLU A 58 -20.28 -7.46 1.83
C GLU A 58 -19.14 -7.22 0.82
N PRO A 59 -18.57 -6.00 0.78
CA PRO A 59 -17.41 -5.72 -0.05
C PRO A 59 -16.17 -6.44 0.46
N LEU A 60 -15.46 -7.12 -0.44
CA LEU A 60 -14.18 -7.75 -0.14
C LEU A 60 -13.10 -6.68 -0.10
N THR A 61 -12.69 -6.33 1.13
CA THR A 61 -11.61 -5.38 1.40
C THR A 61 -10.39 -6.10 1.95
N THR A 62 -9.22 -5.53 1.69
CA THR A 62 -7.95 -6.00 2.23
C THR A 62 -7.06 -4.85 2.62
N ILE A 63 -6.12 -5.11 3.52
CA ILE A 63 -5.12 -4.13 3.95
C ILE A 63 -3.80 -4.50 3.29
N VAL A 64 -3.22 -3.56 2.54
CA VAL A 64 -1.94 -3.77 1.82
C VAL A 64 -0.94 -2.73 2.29
N ASN A 65 0.29 -3.17 2.58
CA ASN A 65 1.37 -2.25 2.93
C ASN A 65 1.83 -1.45 1.70
N HIS A 66 2.25 -0.20 1.88
CA HIS A 66 2.84 0.62 0.82
C HIS A 66 3.99 -0.05 0.06
N LYS A 67 4.70 -0.99 0.71
CA LYS A 67 5.79 -1.77 0.09
C LYS A 67 5.33 -2.88 -0.87
N ASN A 68 4.09 -3.35 -0.75
CA ASN A 68 3.61 -4.59 -1.39
C ASN A 68 2.58 -4.37 -2.51
N TYR A 69 2.35 -3.12 -2.93
CA TYR A 69 1.49 -2.80 -4.05
C TYR A 69 2.19 -1.89 -5.06
N LYS A 70 1.65 -1.84 -6.27
CA LYS A 70 2.02 -0.86 -7.31
C LYS A 70 0.82 0.03 -7.59
N VAL A 71 1.01 1.36 -7.48
CA VAL A 71 -0.02 2.31 -7.93
C VAL A 71 0.00 2.34 -9.45
N LYS A 72 -1.16 2.12 -10.06
CA LYS A 72 -1.33 2.34 -11.49
C LYS A 72 -1.57 3.84 -11.67
N LYS A 73 -0.51 4.60 -11.91
CA LYS A 73 -0.66 5.99 -12.35
C LYS A 73 -1.22 5.95 -13.77
N SER A 74 -2.43 6.47 -13.92
CA SER A 74 -3.04 6.68 -15.22
C SER A 74 -2.46 7.90 -15.94
#